data_AF-A0A956I0E9-F1
#
_entry.id   AF-A0A956I0E9-F1
#
_cell.length_a   1.000
_cell.length_b   1.000
_cell.length_c   1.000
_cell.angle_alpha   90.00
_cell.angle_beta   90.00
_cell.angle_gamma   90.00
#
_symmetry.space_group_name_H-M   'P 1'
#
loop_
_entity.id
_entity.type
_entity.pdbx_description
1 polymer ?
#
loop_
_entity_poly.entity_id
_entity_poly.type
_entity_poly.pdbx_seq_one_letter_code
_entity_poly.pdbx_strand_id
1 'polypeptide(L)' 'MSKKLFVGGLAWATTDQSLYDAFTSFGEVTDAKVVTDRETGRSRGFGFV' A
#
# COMPACT_ATOMS: atom_id res chain seq x y z
N MET A 1 -13.53 -12.14 -9.02
CA MET A 1 -12.38 -12.57 -8.19
C MET A 1 -11.46 -11.37 -8.00
N SER A 2 -11.70 -10.56 -6.98
CA SER A 2 -10.83 -9.42 -6.64
C SER A 2 -9.52 -9.96 -6.05
N LYS A 3 -8.41 -9.85 -6.80
CA LYS A 3 -7.07 -10.22 -6.34
C LYS A 3 -6.52 -9.04 -5.54
N LYS A 4 -6.59 -9.12 -4.22
CA LYS A 4 -5.98 -8.15 -3.30
C LYS A 4 -4.72 -8.78 -2.73
N LEU A 5 -3.57 -8.21 -3.06
CA LEU A 5 -2.25 -8.58 -2.59
C LEU A 5 -1.97 -7.86 -1.26
N PHE A 6 -1.47 -8.60 -0.28
CA PHE A 6 -0.94 -8.03 0.94
C PHE A 6 0.53 -7.66 0.73
N VAL A 7 0.90 -6.45 1.11
CA VAL A 7 2.27 -5.96 1.05
C VAL A 7 2.71 -5.58 2.46
N GLY A 8 3.62 -6.35 3.04
CA GLY A 8 4.20 -6.09 4.35
C GLY A 8 5.63 -5.55 4.26
N GLY A 9 6.14 -4.99 5.36
CA GLY A 9 7.50 -4.44 5.41
C GLY A 9 7.65 -3.09 4.71
N LEU A 10 6.54 -2.35 4.56
CA LEU A 10 6.56 -1.00 4.01
C LEU A 10 7.26 -0.05 4.98
N ALA A 11 8.02 0.89 4.43
CA ALA A 11 8.60 1.97 5.22
C ALA A 11 7.48 2.83 5.83
N TRP A 12 7.72 3.44 6.99
CA TRP A 12 6.71 4.30 7.62
C TRP A 12 6.33 5.52 6.78
N ALA A 13 7.21 5.94 5.86
CA ALA A 13 6.99 7.02 4.92
C ALA A 13 6.28 6.56 3.62
N THR A 14 6.03 5.26 3.44
CA THR A 14 5.31 4.75 2.28
C THR A 14 3.87 5.25 2.31
N THR A 15 3.45 5.85 1.21
CA THR A 15 2.09 6.34 0.96
C THR A 15 1.37 5.46 -0.06
N ASP A 16 0.05 5.57 -0.10
CA ASP A 16 -0.83 4.93 -1.09
C ASP A 16 -0.31 5.14 -2.52
N GLN A 17 0.07 6.38 -2.84
CA GLN A 17 0.61 6.75 -4.15
C GLN A 17 1.94 6.05 -4.44
N SER A 18 2.88 6.07 -3.50
CA SER A 18 4.18 5.41 -3.70
C SER A 18 4.06 3.89 -3.86
N LEU A 19 3.08 3.28 -3.18
CA LEU A 19 2.77 1.87 -3.30
C LEU A 19 2.13 1.59 -4.67
N TYR A 20 1.17 2.42 -5.11
CA TYR A 20 0.56 2.34 -6.42
C TYR A 20 1.61 2.43 -7.54
N ASP A 21 2.45 3.47 -7.53
CA ASP A 21 3.45 3.72 -8.56
C ASP A 21 4.50 2.60 -8.62
N ALA A 22 4.90 2.05 -7.47
CA ALA A 22 5.81 0.92 -7.41
C ALA A 22 5.21 -0.33 -8.08
N PHE A 23 3.93 -0.63 -7.83
CA PHE A 23 3.26 -1.81 -8.38
C PHE A 23 2.75 -1.61 -9.81
N THR A 24 2.46 -0.38 -10.23
CA THR A 24 2.01 -0.09 -11.61
C THR A 24 3.06 -0.43 -12.66
N SER A 25 4.32 -0.48 -12.24
CA SER A 25 5.46 -0.91 -13.08
C SER A 25 5.41 -2.41 -13.41
N PHE A 26 4.75 -3.21 -12.58
CA PHE A 26 4.65 -4.67 -12.75
C PHE A 26 3.34 -5.09 -13.42
N GLY A 27 2.32 -4.23 -13.45
CA GLY A 27 1.03 -4.51 -14.08
C GLY A 27 -0.02 -3.45 -13.77
N GLU A 28 -1.25 -3.69 -14.21
CA GLU A 28 -2.37 -2.80 -13.93
C GLU A 28 -2.78 -2.91 -12.45
N VAL A 29 -2.60 -1.81 -11.70
CA VAL A 29 -3.04 -1.70 -10.31
C VAL A 29 -4.39 -1.00 -10.28
N THR A 30 -5.38 -1.63 -9.67
CA THR A 30 -6.73 -1.06 -9.54
C THR A 30 -6.85 -0.15 -8.32
N ASP A 31 -6.25 -0.54 -7.19
CA ASP A 31 -6.31 0.20 -5.93
C ASP A 31 -5.07 -0.12 -5.11
N ALA A 32 -4.47 0.88 -4.45
CA ALA A 32 -3.35 0.67 -3.54
C ALA A 32 -3.62 1.46 -2.26
N LYS A 33 -3.54 0.79 -1.12
CA LYS A 33 -3.90 1.39 0.16
C LYS A 33 -2.96 0.93 1.26
N VAL A 34 -2.21 1.88 1.81
CA VAL A 34 -1.38 1.71 2.99
C VAL A 34 -2.27 1.78 4.22
N VAL A 35 -2.11 0.82 5.12
CA VAL A 35 -2.85 0.83 6.38
C VAL A 35 -2.09 1.70 7.36
N THR A 36 -2.70 2.83 7.71
CA THR A 36 -2.20 3.74 8.73
C THR A 36 -2.95 3.57 10.03
N ASP A 37 -2.27 3.86 11.12
CA ASP A 37 -2.83 3.99 12.45
C ASP A 37 -3.72 5.24 12.50
N ARG A 38 -4.94 5.11 13.05
CA ARG A 38 -5.94 6.18 13.01
C ARG A 38 -5.69 7.26 14.07
N GLU A 39 -4.96 6.95 15.13
CA GLU A 39 -4.65 7.90 16.20
C GLU A 39 -3.41 8.73 15.86
N THR A 40 -2.39 8.08 15.30
CA THR A 40 -1.10 8.74 15.01
C THR A 40 -0.93 9.14 13.54
N GLY A 41 -1.79 8.64 12.65
CA GLY A 41 -1.65 8.81 11.19
C GLY A 41 -0.44 8.09 10.59
N ARG A 42 0.32 7.33 11.39
CA ARG A 42 1.54 6.66 10.92
C ARG A 42 1.22 5.36 10.21
N SER A 43 1.97 5.05 9.17
CA SER A 43 1.86 3.77 8.49
C SER A 43 2.16 2.62 9.44
N ARG A 44 1.32 1.58 9.44
CA ARG A 44 1.52 0.35 10.21
C ARG A 44 2.57 -0.57 9.58
N GLY A 45 3.21 -0.14 8.50
CA GLY A 45 4.24 -0.89 7.78
C GLY A 45 3.66 -1.98 6.86
N PHE A 46 2.38 -1.87 6.52
CA PHE A 46 1.74 -2.77 5.56
C PHE A 46 0.62 -2.08 4.79
N GLY A 47 0.28 -2.64 3.63
CA GLY A 47 -0.74 -2.15 2.73
C GLY A 47 -1.32 -3.26 1.86
N PHE A 48 -2.25 -2.88 0.99
CA PHE A 48 -2.92 -3.76 0.05
C PHE A 48 -2.91 -3.15 -1.34
N VAL A 49 -2.72 -3.99 -2.36
CA VAL A 49 -2.70 -3.66 -3.80
C VAL A 49 -3.60 -4.62 -4.57
#